data_AF-A0A0N5CHM8-F1
#
_entry.id   AF-A0A0N5CHM8-F1
#
_cell.length_a   1.000
_cell.length_b   1.000
_cell.length_c   1.000
_cell.angle_alpha   90.00
_cell.angle_beta   90.00
_cell.angle_gamma   90.00
#
_symmetry.space_group_name_H-M   'P 1'
#
loop_
_entity.id
_entity.type
_entity.pdbx_description
1 polymer ?
#
loop_
_entity_poly.entity_id
_entity_poly.type
_entity_poly.pdbx_seq_one_letter_code
_entity_poly.pdbx_strand_id
1 'polypeptide(L)'
;MGLASSAQTQMMTEHDPNSAFPWWIRFLAKGLGIAGGFIAMFFGILALISISPTCIMAALLQLVIGFLSIAIEAPFCCSFIDFIEKIAVFSESRAFWQKAVLFCVMGIIPIVMCPEIDTILGSGMIFACGAMYGFMALGKKADRNSMMAAAGGGVDNQAWSPQINQGPPV
;
A
#
# COMPACT_ATOMS: atom_id res chain seq x y z
N MET A 1 35.57 -5.19 -1.92
CA MET A 1 34.48 -5.88 -2.65
C MET A 1 33.08 -5.38 -2.26
N GLY A 2 32.90 -4.16 -1.71
CA GLY A 2 31.60 -3.69 -1.18
C GLY A 2 30.91 -2.53 -1.93
N LEU A 3 31.45 -2.04 -3.04
CA LEU A 3 30.92 -0.85 -3.75
C LEU A 3 30.10 -1.19 -5.01
N ALA A 4 30.23 -2.40 -5.56
CA ALA A 4 29.43 -2.85 -6.70
C ALA A 4 28.01 -3.28 -6.29
N SER A 5 27.83 -3.73 -5.04
CA SER A 5 26.53 -4.15 -4.52
C SER A 5 25.59 -2.96 -4.32
N SER A 6 26.09 -1.78 -3.97
CA SER A 6 25.26 -0.58 -3.81
C SER A 6 24.84 0.03 -5.15
N ALA A 7 25.73 0.04 -6.16
CA ALA A 7 25.40 0.57 -7.48
C ALA A 7 24.38 -0.30 -8.23
N GLN A 8 24.49 -1.64 -8.15
CA GLN A 8 23.46 -2.54 -8.69
C GLN A 8 22.13 -2.44 -7.91
N THR A 9 22.19 -2.17 -6.60
CA THR A 9 20.99 -1.87 -5.79
C THR A 9 20.35 -0.55 -6.22
N GLN A 10 21.11 0.49 -6.52
CA GLN A 10 20.58 1.77 -7.03
C GLN A 10 19.92 1.62 -8.41
N MET A 11 20.47 0.79 -9.30
CA MET A 11 19.90 0.54 -10.63
C MET A 11 18.67 -0.39 -10.63
N MET A 12 18.48 -1.21 -9.59
CA MET A 12 17.20 -1.91 -9.36
C MET A 12 16.17 -1.01 -8.65
N THR A 13 16.61 0.07 -7.98
CA THR A 13 15.73 1.01 -7.29
C THR A 13 15.11 2.05 -8.24
N GLU A 14 15.67 2.26 -9.43
CA GLU A 14 15.10 3.17 -10.43
C GLU A 14 13.87 2.58 -11.17
N HIS A 15 13.65 1.27 -11.07
CA HIS A 15 12.40 0.62 -11.46
C HIS A 15 11.57 0.20 -10.23
N ASP A 16 11.62 0.97 -9.14
CA ASP A 16 10.62 0.86 -8.08
C ASP A 16 9.45 1.79 -8.41
N PRO A 17 8.30 1.27 -8.90
CA PRO A 17 7.11 2.08 -9.20
C PRO A 17 6.54 2.80 -7.96
N ASN A 18 7.04 2.51 -6.75
CA ASN A 18 6.60 3.16 -5.52
C ASN A 18 7.31 4.50 -5.27
N SER A 19 8.44 4.78 -5.90
CA SER A 19 9.25 6.02 -5.74
C SER A 19 8.60 7.31 -6.31
N ALA A 20 7.49 7.21 -7.04
CA ALA A 20 6.85 8.34 -7.72
C ALA A 20 5.98 9.27 -6.84
N PHE A 21 5.69 8.91 -5.58
CA PHE A 21 4.75 9.66 -4.72
C PHE A 21 5.42 10.40 -3.54
N PRO A 22 5.02 11.66 -3.25
CA PRO A 22 5.52 12.41 -2.09
C PRO A 22 5.30 11.68 -0.76
N TRP A 23 6.25 11.83 0.17
CA TRP A 23 6.22 11.22 1.51
C TRP A 23 4.91 11.48 2.28
N TRP A 24 4.30 12.66 2.08
CA TRP A 24 3.06 13.06 2.74
C TRP A 24 1.86 12.22 2.31
N ILE A 25 1.78 11.80 1.04
CA ILE A 25 0.65 10.98 0.55
C ILE A 25 0.75 9.58 1.15
N ARG A 26 1.97 9.04 1.27
CA ARG A 26 2.22 7.76 1.97
C ARG A 26 1.78 7.82 3.43
N PHE A 27 2.10 8.91 4.12
CA PHE A 27 1.68 9.13 5.51
C PHE A 27 0.16 9.26 5.64
N LEU A 28 -0.48 9.97 4.71
CA LEU A 28 -1.93 10.11 4.65
C LEU A 28 -2.63 8.77 4.44
N ALA A 29 -2.13 7.91 3.54
CA ALA A 29 -2.70 6.59 3.32
C ALA A 29 -2.60 5.70 4.58
N LYS A 30 -1.44 5.70 5.25
CA LYS A 30 -1.24 4.97 6.52
C LYS A 30 -2.17 5.49 7.62
N GLY A 31 -2.25 6.82 7.76
CA GLY A 31 -3.13 7.48 8.73
C GLY A 31 -4.60 7.18 8.49
N LEU A 32 -5.03 7.15 7.22
CA LEU A 32 -6.40 6.81 6.85
C LEU A 32 -6.75 5.36 7.19
N GLY A 33 -5.83 4.41 7.01
CA GLY A 33 -6.06 3.03 7.41
C GLY A 33 -6.16 2.85 8.92
N ILE A 34 -5.34 3.56 9.70
CA ILE A 34 -5.40 3.52 11.18
C ILE A 34 -6.72 4.14 11.67
N ALA A 35 -7.05 5.35 11.22
CA ALA A 35 -8.29 6.03 11.59
C ALA A 35 -9.52 5.23 11.14
N GLY A 36 -9.48 4.68 9.92
CA GLY A 36 -10.52 3.81 9.38
C GLY A 36 -10.70 2.54 10.19
N GLY A 37 -9.63 1.93 10.68
CA GLY A 37 -9.69 0.75 11.55
C GLY A 37 -10.33 1.04 12.90
N PHE A 38 -10.03 2.18 13.54
CA PHE A 38 -10.68 2.59 14.79
C PHE A 38 -12.17 2.86 14.59
N ILE A 39 -12.53 3.56 13.51
CA ILE A 39 -13.93 3.82 13.15
C ILE A 39 -14.66 2.49 12.89
N ALA A 40 -14.04 1.58 12.12
CA ALA A 40 -14.58 0.25 11.86
C ALA A 40 -14.81 -0.55 13.14
N MET A 41 -13.91 -0.47 14.12
CA MET A 41 -14.04 -1.15 15.40
C MET A 41 -15.21 -0.58 16.22
N PHE A 42 -15.34 0.75 16.26
CA PHE A 42 -16.43 1.42 16.97
C PHE A 42 -17.81 1.05 16.39
N PHE A 43 -17.97 1.19 15.08
CA PHE A 43 -19.21 0.82 14.39
C PHE A 43 -19.47 -0.69 14.39
N GLY A 44 -18.43 -1.52 14.37
CA GLY A 44 -18.55 -2.97 14.51
C GLY A 44 -19.13 -3.38 15.87
N ILE A 45 -18.73 -2.72 16.97
CA ILE A 45 -19.29 -2.98 18.30
C ILE A 45 -20.77 -2.55 18.37
N LEU A 46 -21.12 -1.42 17.75
CA LEU A 46 -22.51 -0.96 17.69
C LEU A 46 -23.40 -1.92 16.88
N ALA A 47 -22.88 -2.45 15.77
CA ALA A 47 -23.57 -3.43 14.92
C ALA A 47 -23.82 -4.78 15.64
N LEU A 48 -23.09 -5.11 16.71
CA LEU A 48 -23.36 -6.31 17.53
C LEU A 48 -24.67 -6.22 18.32
N ILE A 49 -25.25 -5.03 18.46
CA ILE A 49 -26.55 -4.83 19.13
C ILE A 49 -27.71 -5.23 18.20
N SER A 50 -27.47 -5.44 16.90
CA SER A 50 -28.47 -5.88 15.94
C SER A 50 -28.99 -7.29 16.27
N ILE A 51 -30.30 -7.52 16.10
CA ILE A 51 -30.98 -8.79 16.43
C ILE A 51 -30.77 -9.85 15.33
N SER A 52 -30.35 -9.42 14.14
CA SER A 52 -30.19 -10.30 12.98
C SER A 52 -28.89 -11.12 13.04
N PRO A 53 -28.93 -12.45 13.00
CA PRO A 53 -27.74 -13.30 13.13
C PRO A 53 -26.74 -13.12 11.97
N THR A 54 -27.22 -12.80 10.76
CA THR A 54 -26.37 -12.50 9.60
C THR A 54 -25.58 -11.20 9.78
N CYS A 55 -26.17 -10.20 10.44
CA CYS A 55 -25.52 -8.91 10.69
C CYS A 55 -24.54 -9.01 11.87
N ILE A 56 -24.80 -9.86 12.86
CA ILE A 56 -23.82 -10.19 13.91
C ILE A 56 -22.54 -10.80 13.30
N MET A 57 -22.68 -11.73 12.35
CA MET A 57 -21.53 -12.31 11.66
C MET A 57 -20.76 -11.26 10.84
N ALA A 58 -21.47 -10.37 10.15
CA ALA A 58 -20.86 -9.25 9.43
C ALA A 58 -20.14 -8.27 10.39
N ALA A 59 -20.71 -7.99 11.55
CA ALA A 59 -20.14 -7.13 12.59
C ALA A 59 -18.86 -7.72 13.20
N LEU A 60 -18.84 -9.03 13.47
CA LEU A 60 -17.63 -9.73 13.92
C LEU A 60 -16.54 -9.70 12.86
N LEU A 61 -16.90 -9.94 11.59
CA LEU A 61 -15.96 -9.85 10.48
C LEU A 61 -15.41 -8.43 10.33
N GLN A 62 -16.27 -7.42 10.44
CA GLN A 62 -15.93 -6.00 10.44
C GLN A 62 -14.93 -5.64 11.56
N LEU A 63 -15.12 -6.19 12.76
CA LEU A 63 -14.19 -6.04 13.88
C LEU A 63 -12.81 -6.62 13.60
N VAL A 64 -12.76 -7.84 13.06
CA VAL A 64 -11.50 -8.51 12.70
C VAL A 64 -10.78 -7.74 11.59
N ILE A 65 -11.51 -7.26 10.59
CA ILE A 65 -10.96 -6.45 9.50
C ILE A 65 -10.45 -5.10 10.01
N GLY A 66 -11.17 -4.45 10.93
CA GLY A 66 -10.72 -3.22 11.58
C GLY A 66 -9.39 -3.42 12.31
N PHE A 67 -9.27 -4.49 13.10
CA PHE A 67 -8.02 -4.83 13.78
C PHE A 67 -6.88 -5.15 12.80
N LEU A 68 -7.16 -5.94 11.76
CA LEU A 68 -6.17 -6.30 10.74
C LEU A 68 -5.68 -5.07 9.97
N SER A 69 -6.57 -4.12 9.66
CA SER A 69 -6.22 -2.87 8.97
C SER A 69 -5.23 -2.03 9.80
N ILE A 70 -5.44 -1.93 11.12
CA ILE A 70 -4.50 -1.26 12.03
C ILE A 70 -3.19 -2.04 12.10
N ALA A 71 -3.23 -3.37 12.20
CA ALA A 71 -2.03 -4.20 12.29
C ALA A 71 -1.14 -4.10 11.03
N ILE A 72 -1.74 -3.91 9.85
CA ILE A 72 -1.00 -3.74 8.59
C ILE A 72 -0.38 -2.33 8.46
N GLU A 73 -1.01 -1.29 9.02
CA GLU A 73 -0.58 0.12 8.88
C GLU A 73 0.24 0.69 10.03
N ALA A 74 -0.01 0.23 11.26
CA ALA A 74 0.64 0.67 12.48
C ALA A 74 1.50 -0.45 13.08
N PRO A 75 2.65 -0.79 12.47
CA PRO A 75 3.65 -1.60 13.16
C PRO A 75 4.27 -0.84 14.37
N PHE A 76 4.02 0.47 14.51
CA PHE A 76 4.69 1.34 15.47
C PHE A 76 4.06 1.38 16.88
N CYS A 77 2.82 0.93 17.08
CA CYS A 77 2.19 0.93 18.41
C CYS A 77 2.69 -0.21 19.32
N CYS A 78 3.54 -1.10 18.81
CA CYS A 78 3.99 -2.32 19.50
C CYS A 78 5.49 -2.60 19.25
N SER A 79 6.37 -1.62 19.43
CA SER A 79 7.84 -1.73 19.26
C SER A 79 8.57 -2.71 20.22
N PHE A 80 7.86 -3.64 20.85
CA PHE A 80 8.40 -4.61 21.80
C PHE A 80 8.41 -6.06 21.30
N ILE A 81 8.01 -6.32 20.05
CA ILE A 81 8.04 -7.67 19.47
C ILE A 81 8.73 -7.63 18.10
N ASP A 82 9.88 -8.30 17.96
CA ASP A 82 10.65 -8.47 16.71
C ASP A 82 9.82 -9.00 15.52
N PHE A 83 8.66 -9.60 15.82
CA PHE A 83 7.68 -10.05 14.83
C PHE A 83 7.03 -8.90 14.06
N ILE A 84 6.87 -7.73 14.69
CA ILE A 84 6.18 -6.59 14.09
C ILE A 84 7.09 -5.82 13.13
N GLU A 85 8.40 -5.81 13.36
CA GLU A 85 9.37 -5.29 12.38
C GLU A 85 9.36 -6.14 11.09
N LYS A 86 9.29 -7.48 11.23
CA LYS A 86 9.12 -8.38 10.07
C LYS A 86 7.82 -8.11 9.33
N ILE A 87 6.72 -7.83 10.03
CA ILE A 87 5.44 -7.44 9.40
C ILE A 87 5.54 -6.06 8.76
N ALA A 88 6.27 -5.12 9.35
CA ALA A 88 6.49 -3.79 8.78
C ALA A 88 7.24 -3.88 7.45
N VAL A 89 8.36 -4.61 7.45
CA VAL A 89 9.15 -4.88 6.24
C VAL A 89 8.34 -5.70 5.22
N PHE A 90 7.51 -6.63 5.68
CA PHE A 90 6.59 -7.37 4.79
C PHE A 90 5.51 -6.45 4.19
N SER A 91 4.88 -5.58 4.98
CA SER A 91 3.86 -4.62 4.53
C SER A 91 4.45 -3.59 3.55
N GLU A 92 5.69 -3.18 3.79
CA GLU A 92 6.41 -2.20 2.95
C GLU A 92 7.04 -2.82 1.69
N SER A 93 7.39 -4.11 1.72
CA SER A 93 7.96 -4.82 0.55
C SER A 93 6.91 -5.26 -0.48
N ARG A 94 5.62 -5.19 -0.17
CA ARG A 94 4.55 -5.57 -1.11
C ARG A 94 4.10 -4.37 -1.94
N ALA A 95 3.91 -4.60 -3.24
CA ALA A 95 3.46 -3.57 -4.16
C ALA A 95 2.12 -2.93 -3.72
N PHE A 96 1.99 -1.61 -3.88
CA PHE A 96 0.77 -0.88 -3.48
C PHE A 96 -0.51 -1.43 -4.11
N TRP A 97 -0.44 -2.00 -5.31
CA TRP A 97 -1.59 -2.63 -5.96
C TRP A 97 -2.15 -3.82 -5.17
N GLN A 98 -1.29 -4.67 -4.62
CA GLN A 98 -1.74 -5.81 -3.82
C GLN A 98 -2.38 -5.34 -2.51
N LYS A 99 -1.81 -4.29 -1.91
CA LYS A 99 -2.35 -3.67 -0.72
C LYS A 99 -3.71 -3.02 -0.99
N ALA A 100 -3.85 -2.31 -2.11
CA ALA A 100 -5.11 -1.73 -2.55
C ALA A 100 -6.21 -2.78 -2.70
N VAL A 101 -5.91 -3.89 -3.40
CA VAL A 101 -6.84 -5.00 -3.59
C VAL A 101 -7.22 -5.62 -2.24
N LEU A 102 -6.25 -5.85 -1.36
CA LEU A 102 -6.50 -6.41 -0.03
C LEU A 102 -7.47 -5.53 0.77
N PHE A 103 -7.21 -4.24 0.88
CA PHE A 103 -8.07 -3.32 1.64
C PHE A 103 -9.45 -3.15 0.99
N CYS A 104 -9.54 -3.09 -0.34
CA CYS A 104 -10.82 -3.05 -1.05
C CYS A 104 -11.67 -4.31 -0.80
N VAL A 105 -11.07 -5.50 -0.92
CA VAL A 105 -11.78 -6.76 -0.71
C VAL A 105 -12.23 -6.88 0.74
N MET A 106 -11.35 -6.57 1.69
CA MET A 106 -11.69 -6.54 3.11
C MET A 106 -12.84 -5.56 3.39
N GLY A 107 -12.84 -4.36 2.80
CA GLY A 107 -13.93 -3.40 2.97
C GLY A 107 -15.26 -3.82 2.35
N ILE A 108 -15.26 -4.56 1.23
CA ILE A 108 -16.48 -4.94 0.50
C ILE A 108 -17.21 -6.12 1.16
N ILE A 109 -16.49 -7.12 1.70
CA ILE A 109 -17.12 -8.35 2.21
C ILE A 109 -18.20 -8.05 3.28
N PRO A 110 -17.95 -7.19 4.30
CA PRO A 110 -18.96 -6.84 5.30
C PRO A 110 -20.18 -6.13 4.72
N ILE A 111 -19.99 -5.27 3.70
CA ILE A 111 -21.07 -4.51 3.02
C ILE A 111 -22.03 -5.47 2.32
N VAL A 112 -21.47 -6.47 1.62
CA VAL A 112 -22.28 -7.43 0.86
C VAL A 112 -23.04 -8.39 1.79
N MET A 113 -22.49 -8.71 2.96
CA MET A 113 -23.16 -9.58 3.94
C MET A 113 -24.34 -8.89 4.64
N CYS A 114 -24.17 -7.66 5.10
CA CYS A 114 -25.25 -6.90 5.74
C CYS A 114 -25.05 -5.39 5.50
N PRO A 115 -25.80 -4.76 4.56
CA PRO A 115 -25.68 -3.35 4.23
C PRO A 115 -26.42 -2.47 5.25
N GLU A 116 -26.02 -2.57 6.52
CA GLU A 116 -26.43 -1.65 7.58
C GLU A 116 -25.53 -0.40 7.57
N ILE A 117 -26.04 0.70 8.12
CA ILE A 117 -25.31 1.98 8.16
C ILE A 117 -23.97 1.81 8.90
N ASP A 118 -23.96 1.02 9.97
CA ASP A 118 -22.75 0.77 10.76
C ASP A 118 -21.69 0.03 9.94
N THR A 119 -22.09 -1.01 9.20
CA THR A 119 -21.19 -1.77 8.32
C THR A 119 -20.71 -0.92 7.17
N ILE A 120 -21.58 -0.13 6.54
CA ILE A 120 -21.24 0.75 5.42
C ILE A 120 -20.26 1.84 5.85
N LEU A 121 -20.49 2.49 7.00
CA LEU A 121 -19.60 3.55 7.49
C LEU A 121 -18.26 2.98 7.99
N GLY A 122 -18.30 1.88 8.72
CA GLY A 122 -17.09 1.23 9.21
C GLY A 122 -16.24 0.68 8.06
N SER A 123 -16.82 -0.17 7.21
CA SER A 123 -16.07 -0.88 6.17
C SER A 123 -15.82 0.02 4.95
N GLY A 124 -16.66 1.03 4.74
CA GLY A 124 -16.48 2.06 3.72
C GLY A 124 -15.24 2.91 3.96
N MET A 125 -14.87 3.19 5.22
CA MET A 125 -13.61 3.87 5.53
C MET A 125 -12.38 3.01 5.21
N ILE A 126 -12.47 1.69 5.43
CA ILE A 126 -11.42 0.73 5.06
C ILE A 126 -11.33 0.59 3.54
N PHE A 127 -12.48 0.58 2.86
CA PHE A 127 -12.54 0.62 1.40
C PHE A 127 -11.94 1.91 0.83
N ALA A 128 -12.23 3.07 1.43
CA ALA A 128 -11.64 4.35 1.04
C ALA A 128 -10.11 4.33 1.18
N CYS A 129 -9.58 3.69 2.22
CA CYS A 129 -8.14 3.43 2.36
C CYS A 129 -7.60 2.56 1.20
N GLY A 130 -8.30 1.49 0.85
CA GLY A 130 -7.98 0.66 -0.32
C GLY A 130 -8.01 1.42 -1.63
N ALA A 131 -8.98 2.32 -1.82
CA ALA A 131 -9.08 3.19 -2.97
C ALA A 131 -7.90 4.17 -3.04
N MET A 132 -7.48 4.76 -1.92
CA MET A 132 -6.29 5.60 -1.85
C MET A 132 -5.02 4.84 -2.25
N TYR A 133 -4.83 3.61 -1.78
CA TYR A 133 -3.75 2.74 -2.25
C TYR A 133 -3.90 2.36 -3.72
N GLY A 134 -5.14 2.24 -4.22
CA GLY A 134 -5.43 2.00 -5.63
C GLY A 134 -5.00 3.16 -6.52
N PHE A 135 -5.27 4.40 -6.10
CA PHE A 135 -4.80 5.60 -6.80
C PHE A 135 -3.28 5.73 -6.77
N MET A 136 -2.62 5.32 -5.68
CA MET A 136 -1.16 5.21 -5.66
C MET A 136 -0.65 4.13 -6.61
N ALA A 137 -1.35 2.99 -6.72
CA ALA A 137 -0.95 1.91 -7.61
C ALA A 137 -1.12 2.24 -9.10
N LEU A 138 -2.06 3.12 -9.46
CA LEU A 138 -2.29 3.54 -10.84
C LEU A 138 -1.23 4.50 -11.38
N GLY A 139 -0.39 5.09 -10.51
CA GLY A 139 0.70 5.97 -10.89
C GLY A 139 0.26 7.33 -11.45
N LYS A 140 1.18 8.29 -11.47
CA LYS A 140 0.99 9.56 -12.19
C LYS A 140 1.07 9.25 -13.69
N LYS A 141 0.06 9.63 -14.48
CA LYS A 141 0.18 9.60 -15.95
C LYS A 141 1.48 10.35 -16.32
N ALA A 142 2.36 9.70 -17.07
CA ALA A 142 3.63 10.27 -17.51
C ALA A 142 3.40 11.65 -18.18
N ASP A 143 4.30 12.60 -17.94
CA ASP A 143 4.21 13.91 -18.60
C ASP A 143 4.20 13.72 -20.14
N ARG A 144 3.45 14.54 -20.88
CA ARG A 144 3.30 14.39 -22.34
C ARG A 144 4.66 14.31 -23.04
N ASN A 145 5.67 15.02 -22.56
CA ASN A 145 7.03 14.98 -23.12
C ASN A 145 7.71 13.61 -22.91
N SER A 146 7.51 12.99 -21.75
CA SER A 146 8.01 11.63 -21.48
C SER A 146 7.28 10.55 -22.30
N MET A 147 5.97 10.71 -22.53
CA MET A 147 5.21 9.80 -23.41
C MET A 147 5.62 9.95 -24.88
N MET A 148 5.88 11.17 -25.35
CA MET A 148 6.37 11.41 -26.71
C MET A 148 7.81 10.90 -26.90
N ALA A 149 8.66 10.99 -25.88
CA ALA A 149 10.01 10.43 -25.92
C ALA A 149 10.02 8.90 -26.01
N ALA A 150 9.13 8.22 -25.27
CA ALA A 150 8.99 6.76 -25.32
C ALA A 150 8.33 6.25 -26.61
N ALA A 151 7.34 6.97 -27.14
CA ALA A 151 6.63 6.58 -28.37
C ALA A 151 7.38 6.94 -29.67
N GLY A 152 8.32 7.89 -29.61
CA GLY A 152 9.07 8.41 -30.76
C GLY A 152 10.26 7.58 -31.21
N GLY A 153 10.57 6.44 -30.57
CA GLY A 153 11.69 5.58 -31.01
C GLY A 153 13.06 6.24 -30.91
N GLY A 154 13.31 7.01 -29.84
CA GLY A 154 14.63 7.56 -29.53
C GLY A 154 15.57 6.46 -29.02
N VAL A 155 16.24 5.78 -29.96
CA VAL A 155 17.49 5.07 -29.70
C VAL A 155 18.48 6.09 -29.14
N ASP A 156 18.71 6.06 -27.82
CA ASP A 156 20.05 6.30 -27.32
C ASP A 156 20.36 5.37 -26.16
N ASN A 157 21.11 4.34 -26.53
CA ASN A 157 21.84 3.45 -25.64
C ASN A 157 22.96 4.24 -24.92
N GLN A 158 22.61 5.16 -24.02
CA GLN A 158 23.60 5.94 -23.29
C GLN A 158 23.73 5.59 -21.79
N ALA A 159 23.03 4.55 -21.31
CA ALA A 159 23.12 4.11 -19.91
C ALA A 159 23.74 2.71 -19.69
N TRP A 160 24.27 2.04 -20.72
CA TRP A 160 25.14 0.87 -20.53
C TRP A 160 26.43 1.00 -21.33
N SER A 161 27.47 1.54 -20.68
CA SER A 161 28.86 1.34 -21.07
C SER A 161 29.57 0.56 -19.96
N PRO A 162 29.81 -0.76 -20.09
CA PRO A 162 30.69 -1.45 -19.17
C PRO A 162 32.09 -0.90 -19.40
N GLN A 163 32.67 -0.32 -18.36
CA GLN A 163 33.98 0.33 -18.42
C GLN A 163 35.05 -0.58 -19.01
N ILE A 164 35.93 -0.03 -19.85
CA ILE A 164 37.33 -0.48 -19.92
C ILE A 164 38.25 0.72 -19.85
N ASN A 165 38.86 0.84 -18.67
CA ASN A 165 40.06 1.60 -18.38
C ASN A 165 41.14 1.33 -19.45
N GLN A 166 41.35 2.26 -20.39
CA GLN A 166 42.57 2.28 -21.20
C GLN A 166 43.59 3.13 -20.44
N GLY A 167 44.49 2.45 -19.74
CA GLY A 167 45.62 3.07 -19.06
C GLY A 167 46.51 3.84 -20.04
N PRO A 168 47.30 4.83 -19.56
CA PRO A 168 48.10 5.68 -20.42
C PRO A 168 49.23 4.90 -21.12
N PRO A 169 49.63 5.29 -22.35
CA PRO A 169 50.73 4.65 -23.05
C PRO A 169 52.09 5.11 -22.52
N VAL A 170 52.88 4.11 -22.13
CA VAL A 170 54.33 4.07 -21.75
C VAL A 170 54.80 4.89 -20.55
#